data_AF-A0A976ECK5-F1
#
_entry.id   AF-A0A976ECK5-F1
#
_cell.length_a   1.000
_cell.length_b   1.000
_cell.length_c   1.000
_cell.angle_alpha   90.00
_cell.angle_beta   90.00
_cell.angle_gamma   90.00
#
_symmetry.space_group_name_H-M   'P 1'
#
loop_
_entity.id
_entity.type
_entity.pdbx_description
1 polymer ?
#
loop_
_entity_poly.entity_id
_entity_poly.type
_entity_poly.pdbx_seq_one_letter_code
_entity_poly.pdbx_strand_id
1 'polypeptide(L)' 'MQPTDSLAFLRYKMEKNNLKQKDLIPYIGDKTKVSKVLSGKQELTLSMIQRLSRGLNIPVNLLVSA' A
#
# COMPACT_ATOMS: atom_id res chain seq x y z
N MET A 1 0.59 -18.50 9.88
CA MET A 1 1.07 -17.12 9.59
C MET A 1 0.17 -16.51 8.55
N GLN A 2 -0.94 -15.90 8.97
CA GLN A 2 -1.70 -15.01 8.10
C GLN A 2 -0.86 -13.74 7.96
N PRO A 3 -0.58 -13.21 6.76
CA PRO A 3 0.01 -11.89 6.67
C PRO A 3 -1.10 -10.88 7.02
N THR A 4 -1.38 -10.71 8.30
CA THR A 4 -2.30 -9.71 8.88
C THR A 4 -1.78 -8.28 8.71
N ASP A 5 -0.61 -8.10 8.09
CA ASP A 5 -0.06 -6.79 7.77
C ASP A 5 -0.46 -6.40 6.34
N SER A 6 -1.38 -5.44 6.22
CA SER A 6 -1.76 -4.82 4.93
C SER A 6 -0.53 -4.33 4.14
N LEU A 7 0.54 -3.99 4.84
CA LEU A 7 1.84 -3.64 4.28
C LEU A 7 2.56 -4.80 3.58
N ALA A 8 2.49 -6.00 4.15
CA ALA A 8 3.07 -7.21 3.55
C ALA A 8 2.32 -7.57 2.26
N PHE A 9 0.99 -7.45 2.26
CA PHE A 9 0.18 -7.65 1.06
C PHE A 9 0.51 -6.61 -0.02
N LEU A 10 0.63 -5.32 0.36
CA LEU A 10 1.03 -4.27 -0.56
C LEU A 10 2.42 -4.56 -1.17
N ARG A 11 3.40 -4.93 -0.35
CA ARG A 11 4.75 -5.29 -0.84
C ARG A 11 4.73 -6.50 -1.77
N TYR A 12 3.96 -7.53 -1.44
CA TYR A 12 3.79 -8.70 -2.32
C TYR A 12 3.18 -8.29 -3.67
N LYS A 13 2.15 -7.43 -3.67
CA LYS A 13 1.57 -6.93 -4.91
C LYS A 13 2.57 -6.07 -5.69
N MET A 14 3.36 -5.25 -5.01
CA MET A 14 4.44 -4.49 -5.65
C MET A 14 5.43 -5.40 -6.35
N GLU A 15 5.88 -6.46 -5.68
CA GLU A 15 6.80 -7.43 -6.26
C GLU A 15 6.18 -8.13 -7.48
N LYS A 16 4.93 -8.60 -7.37
CA LYS A 16 4.20 -9.27 -8.46
C LYS A 16 3.94 -8.38 -9.68
N ASN A 17 3.78 -7.07 -9.48
CA ASN A 17 3.49 -6.11 -10.56
C ASN A 17 4.73 -5.28 -10.94
N ASN A 18 5.91 -5.64 -10.42
CA ASN A 18 7.16 -4.89 -10.60
C ASN A 18 7.06 -3.39 -10.26
N LEU A 19 6.18 -3.04 -9.31
CA LEU A 19 5.93 -1.66 -8.91
C LEU A 19 7.04 -1.17 -8.00
N LYS A 20 7.48 0.06 -8.24
CA LYS A 20 8.45 0.74 -7.41
C LYS A 20 7.74 1.71 -6.48
N GLN A 21 8.46 2.16 -5.45
CA GLN A 21 7.94 3.17 -4.51
C GLN A 21 7.48 4.44 -5.23
N LYS A 22 8.12 4.80 -6.34
CA LYS A 22 7.71 5.95 -7.17
C LYS A 22 6.33 5.78 -7.80
N ASP A 23 5.91 4.55 -8.09
CA ASP A 23 4.62 4.26 -8.70
C ASP A 23 3.50 4.31 -7.65
N LEU A 24 3.85 4.28 -6.37
CA LEU A 24 2.92 4.51 -5.26
C LEU A 24 2.68 6.00 -4.97
N ILE A 25 3.53 6.90 -5.50
CA ILE A 25 3.41 8.34 -5.30
C ILE A 25 2.02 8.89 -5.68
N PRO A 26 1.44 8.57 -6.85
CA PRO A 26 0.10 9.06 -7.19
C PRO A 26 -1.00 8.58 -6.24
N TYR A 27 -0.80 7.47 -5.52
CA TYR A 27 -1.81 6.89 -4.63
C TYR A 27 -1.66 7.34 -3.17
N ILE A 28 -0.42 7.39 -2.68
CA ILE A 28 -0.07 7.71 -1.29
C ILE A 28 0.26 9.21 -1.12
N GLY A 29 0.80 9.85 -2.16
CA GLY A 29 1.36 11.20 -2.13
C GLY A 29 2.88 11.16 -2.25
N ASP A 30 3.59 12.02 -1.53
CA ASP A 30 5.03 12.20 -1.72
C ASP A 30 5.86 10.95 -1.43
N LYS A 31 7.05 10.87 -2.04
CA LYS A 31 8.04 9.79 -1.82
C LYS A 31 8.34 9.57 -0.32
N THR A 32 8.36 10.65 0.45
CA THR A 32 8.55 10.60 1.91
C THR A 32 7.41 9.86 2.62
N LYS A 33 6.16 10.09 2.22
CA LYS A 33 4.99 9.39 2.76
C LYS A 33 5.01 7.92 2.36
N VAL A 34 5.35 7.62 1.11
CA VAL A 34 5.50 6.24 0.62
C VAL A 34 6.53 5.48 1.46
N SER A 35 7.70 6.06 1.68
CA SER A 35 8.74 5.44 2.50
C SER A 35 8.28 5.24 3.94
N LYS A 36 7.62 6.23 4.57
CA LYS A 36 7.11 6.09 5.94
C LYS A 36 6.09 4.96 6.06
N VAL A 37 5.16 4.87 5.11
CA VAL A 37 4.17 3.78 5.04
C VAL A 37 4.89 2.45 4.88
N LEU A 38 5.78 2.32 3.89
CA LEU A 38 6.54 1.09 3.65
C LEU A 38 7.46 0.70 4.80
N SER A 39 7.87 1.64 5.64
CA SER A 39 8.66 1.40 6.85
C SER A 39 7.80 1.17 8.09
N GLY A 40 6.47 1.19 8.00
CA GLY A 40 5.56 1.03 9.14
C GLY A 40 5.55 2.22 10.11
N LYS A 41 6.15 3.36 9.73
CA LYS A 41 6.19 4.59 10.53
C LYS A 41 4.93 5.44 10.39
N GLN A 42 4.07 5.10 9.43
CA GLN A 42 2.81 5.80 9.18
C GLN A 42 1.77 4.80 8.72
N GLU A 43 0.57 4.87 9.30
CA GLU A 43 -0.55 4.05 8.88
C GLU A 43 -1.13 4.51 7.55
N LEU A 44 -1.72 3.56 6.81
CA LEU A 44 -2.44 3.84 5.59
C LEU A 44 -3.80 4.45 5.94
N THR A 45 -4.06 5.67 5.47
CA THR A 45 -5.40 6.27 5.60
C THR A 45 -6.37 5.65 4.60
N LEU A 46 -7.67 5.68 4.91
CA LEU A 46 -8.72 5.16 4.05
C LEU A 46 -8.65 5.71 2.61
N SER A 47 -8.33 7.00 2.45
CA SER A 47 -8.16 7.64 1.14
C SER A 47 -7.00 7.04 0.34
N MET A 48 -5.87 6.75 0.99
CA MET A 48 -4.70 6.12 0.38
C MET A 48 -5.01 4.67 -0.02
N ILE A 49 -5.70 3.94 0.86
CA ILE A 49 -6.14 2.57 0.59
C ILE A 49 -7.09 2.52 -0.61
N GLN A 50 -8.06 3.44 -0.70
CA GLN A 50 -8.97 3.52 -1.85
C GLN A 50 -8.26 3.87 -3.16
N ARG A 51 -7.22 4.71 -3.12
CA ARG A 51 -6.42 5.06 -4.29
C ARG A 51 -5.56 3.88 -4.75
N LEU A 52 -4.88 3.22 -3.81
CA LEU A 52 -4.10 2.01 -4.07
C LEU A 52 -4.98 0.88 -4.59
N SER A 53 -6.16 0.70 -3.98
CA SER A 53 -7.15 -0.28 -4.39
C SER A 53 -7.59 -0.08 -5.83
N ARG A 54 -7.96 1.16 -6.20
CA ARG A 54 -8.36 1.49 -7.57
C ARG A 54 -7.21 1.37 -8.56
N GLY A 55 -6.02 1.84 -8.21
CA GLY A 55 -4.85 1.84 -9.09
C GLY A 55 -4.23 0.46 -9.30
N LEU A 56 -4.23 -0.39 -8.28
CA LEU A 56 -3.60 -1.71 -8.30
C LEU A 56 -4.61 -2.85 -8.43
N ASN A 57 -5.90 -2.51 -8.58
CA ASN A 57 -7.02 -3.44 -8.62
C ASN A 57 -6.98 -4.42 -7.44
N ILE A 58 -6.76 -3.88 -6.23
CA ILE A 58 -6.71 -4.65 -4.98
C ILE A 58 -7.97 -4.33 -4.19
N PRO A 59 -8.72 -5.31 -3.67
CA PRO A 59 -9.83 -5.03 -2.75
C PRO A 59 -9.35 -4.28 -1.51
N VAL A 60 -10.02 -3.18 -1.14
CA VAL A 60 -9.71 -2.42 0.09
C VAL A 60 -9.73 -3.30 1.34
N ASN A 61 -10.59 -4.32 1.38
CA ASN A 61 -10.67 -5.27 2.51
C ASN A 61 -9.40 -6.12 2.71
N LEU A 62 -8.50 -6.20 1.72
CA LEU A 62 -7.19 -6.85 1.88
C LEU A 62 -6.11 -5.87 2.36
N LEU A 63 -6.38 -4.57 2.26
CA LEU A 63 -5.49 -3.49 2.68
C LEU A 63 -5.94 -2.82 4.00
N VAL A 64 -7.13 -3.15 4.48
CA VAL A 64 -7.65 -2.78 5.79
C VAL A 64 -7.60 -4.04 6.64
N SER A 65 -6.60 -4.15 7.51
CA SER A 65 -6.72 -5.07 8.66
C SER A 65 -7.69 -4.47 9.67
N ALA A 66 -8.59 -5.29 10.17
CA ALA A 66 -9.47 -4.98 11.30
C ALA A 66 -8.68 -4.76 12.58
#